data_AF-A0AAU9WKM4-F1
#
_entry.id   AF-A0AAU9WKM4-F1
#
_cell.length_a   1.000
_cell.length_b   1.000
_cell.length_c   1.000
_cell.angle_alpha   90.00
_cell.angle_beta   90.00
_cell.angle_gamma   90.00
#
_symmetry.space_group_name_H-M   'P 1'
#
loop_
_entity.id
_entity.type
_entity.pdbx_description
1 polymer ?
#
loop_
_entity_poly.entity_id
_entity_poly.type
_entity_poly.pdbx_seq_one_letter_code
_entity_poly.pdbx_strand_id
1 'polypeptide(L)'
;MASPQIVLISGCSSGIGLATAVFLAKDAEKRFKVYATMRNLAKKGQLEEEGQEYLGDTLVIKQMDVCSDESVQKAVKEVLDTEGRIDVLCKFYCSDFLEI
;
A
#
# COMPACT_ATOMS: atom_id res chain seq x y z
N MET A 1 -24.07 5.24 2.59
CA MET A 1 -22.87 4.47 2.19
C MET A 1 -21.68 5.12 2.87
N ALA A 2 -20.98 4.40 3.75
CA ALA A 2 -19.78 4.91 4.39
C ALA A 2 -18.67 5.05 3.34
N SER A 3 -17.91 6.14 3.37
CA SER A 3 -16.74 6.30 2.50
C SER A 3 -15.66 5.27 2.89
N PRO A 4 -14.96 4.67 1.91
CA PRO A 4 -13.96 3.65 2.19
C PRO A 4 -12.84 4.22 3.07
N GLN A 5 -12.33 3.43 4.00
CA GLN A 5 -11.18 3.80 4.81
C GLN A 5 -9.92 3.77 3.97
N ILE A 6 -9.17 4.86 3.99
CA ILE A 6 -7.94 5.01 3.22
C ILE A 6 -6.79 4.43 4.04
N VAL A 7 -6.25 3.30 3.57
CA VAL A 7 -5.20 2.55 4.24
C VAL A 7 -3.90 2.72 3.46
N LEU A 8 -2.91 3.36 4.07
CA LEU A 8 -1.56 3.47 3.51
C LEU A 8 -0.68 2.39 4.13
N ILE A 9 -0.15 1.48 3.30
CA ILE A 9 0.71 0.39 3.74
C ILE A 9 2.10 0.59 3.16
N SER A 10 3.13 0.58 3.99
CA SER A 10 4.53 0.55 3.55
C SER A 10 5.12 -0.84 3.66
N GLY A 11 6.00 -1.20 2.72
CA GLY A 11 6.71 -2.48 2.76
C GLY A 11 5.94 -3.62 2.08
N CYS A 12 5.16 -3.32 1.04
CA CYS A 12 4.37 -4.33 0.33
C CYS A 12 5.16 -5.11 -0.74
N SER A 13 6.49 -5.12 -0.67
CA SER A 13 7.32 -5.81 -1.66
C SER A 13 7.35 -7.33 -1.48
N SER A 14 7.06 -7.83 -0.27
CA SER A 14 7.02 -9.26 0.06
C SER A 14 6.40 -9.50 1.43
N GLY A 15 6.00 -10.75 1.72
CA GLY A 15 5.58 -11.19 3.04
C GLY A 15 4.25 -10.62 3.51
N ILE A 16 4.17 -10.25 4.80
CA ILE A 16 2.92 -9.86 5.47
C ILE A 16 2.32 -8.58 4.87
N GLY A 17 3.16 -7.61 4.50
CA GLY A 17 2.69 -6.34 3.93
C GLY A 17 1.96 -6.54 2.60
N LEU A 18 2.48 -7.43 1.74
CA LEU A 18 1.84 -7.81 0.48
C LEU A 18 0.51 -8.53 0.73
N ALA A 19 0.54 -9.59 1.55
CA ALA A 19 -0.66 -10.37 1.86
C ALA A 19 -1.77 -9.51 2.49
N THR A 20 -1.39 -8.58 3.39
CA THR A 20 -2.32 -7.65 4.03
C THR A 20 -2.92 -6.67 3.03
N ALA A 21 -2.10 -6.13 2.12
CA ALA A 21 -2.58 -5.21 1.10
C ALA A 21 -3.59 -5.87 0.16
N VAL A 22 -3.29 -7.09 -0.30
CA VAL A 22 -4.19 -7.89 -1.13
C VAL A 22 -5.47 -8.26 -0.38
N PHE A 23 -5.34 -8.70 0.88
CA PHE A 23 -6.48 -9.09 1.71
C PHE A 23 -7.46 -7.94 1.93
N LEU A 24 -6.96 -6.76 2.28
CA LEU A 24 -7.80 -5.57 2.49
C LEU A 24 -8.40 -5.06 1.18
N ALA A 25 -7.67 -5.12 0.07
CA ALA A 25 -8.19 -4.74 -1.25
C ALA A 25 -9.32 -5.66 -1.73
N LYS A 26 -9.28 -6.95 -1.35
CA LYS A 26 -10.26 -7.99 -1.66
C LYS A 26 -11.55 -7.90 -0.85
N ASP A 27 -11.70 -6.90 0.03
CA ASP A 27 -12.93 -6.74 0.81
C ASP A 27 -14.15 -6.60 -0.11
N ALA A 28 -15.08 -7.55 -0.01
CA ALA A 28 -16.24 -7.64 -0.91
C ALA A 28 -17.16 -6.41 -0.82
N GLU A 29 -17.19 -5.75 0.34
CA GLU A 29 -17.93 -4.52 0.57
C GLU A 29 -17.15 -3.26 0.16
N LYS A 30 -15.92 -3.41 -0.35
CA LYS A 30 -15.01 -2.32 -0.75
C LYS A 30 -14.86 -1.26 0.34
N ARG A 31 -14.81 -1.69 1.61
CA ARG A 31 -14.72 -0.79 2.76
C ARG A 31 -13.34 -0.15 2.90
N PHE A 32 -12.34 -0.69 2.22
CA PHE A 32 -10.96 -0.24 2.31
C PHE A 32 -10.42 0.12 0.93
N LYS A 33 -9.71 1.23 0.86
CA LYS A 33 -8.90 1.61 -0.29
C LYS A 33 -7.43 1.60 0.13
N VAL A 34 -6.68 0.67 -0.45
CA VAL A 34 -5.33 0.35 -0.03
C VAL A 34 -4.31 0.99 -0.95
N TYR A 35 -3.49 1.86 -0.40
CA TYR A 35 -2.29 2.39 -1.03
C TYR A 35 -1.11 1.54 -0.60
N ALA A 36 -0.80 0.55 -1.42
CA ALA A 36 0.34 -0.33 -1.21
C ALA A 36 1.60 0.37 -1.72
N THR A 37 2.51 0.66 -0.80
CA THR A 37 3.76 1.34 -1.12
C THR A 37 4.98 0.46 -0.97
N MET A 38 5.92 0.62 -1.88
CA MET A 38 7.19 -0.10 -1.88
C MET A 38 8.31 0.77 -2.41
N ARG A 39 9.55 0.50 -1.96
CA ARG A 39 10.74 1.21 -2.43
C ARG A 39 11.05 0.86 -3.89
N ASN A 40 10.99 -0.43 -4.22
CA ASN A 40 11.32 -0.95 -5.54
C ASN A 40 10.08 -1.47 -6.26
N LEU A 41 9.60 -0.70 -7.23
CA LEU A 41 8.48 -1.08 -8.09
C LEU A 41 8.78 -2.32 -8.96
N ALA A 42 10.03 -2.75 -9.12
CA ALA A 42 10.34 -4.00 -9.83
C ALA A 42 9.79 -5.25 -9.10
N LYS A 43 9.56 -5.16 -7.78
CA LYS A 43 8.97 -6.24 -6.98
C LYS A 43 7.44 -6.19 -6.91
N LYS A 44 6.80 -5.27 -7.65
CA LYS A 44 5.35 -5.14 -7.65
C LYS A 44 4.63 -6.30 -8.35
N GLY A 45 5.35 -7.11 -9.12
CA GLY A 45 4.76 -8.17 -9.95
C GLY A 45 3.85 -9.12 -9.17
N GLN A 46 4.27 -9.58 -7.99
CA GLN A 46 3.42 -10.44 -7.14
C GLN A 46 2.17 -9.72 -6.64
N LEU A 47 2.30 -8.45 -6.25
CA LEU A 47 1.17 -7.64 -5.78
C LEU A 47 0.18 -7.33 -6.91
N GLU A 48 0.69 -7.07 -8.12
CA GLU A 48 -0.10 -6.87 -9.33
C GLU A 48 -0.81 -8.15 -9.74
N GLU A 49 -0.16 -9.30 -9.66
CA GLU A 49 -0.73 -10.61 -10.00
C GLU A 49 -1.83 -11.00 -9.00
N GLU A 50 -1.56 -10.95 -7.70
CA GLU A 50 -2.52 -11.34 -6.67
C GLU A 50 -3.69 -10.36 -6.51
N GLY A 51 -3.46 -9.10 -6.86
CA GLY A 51 -4.39 -7.98 -6.74
C GLY A 51 -4.95 -7.47 -8.07
N GLN A 52 -4.73 -8.17 -9.19
CA GLN A 52 -5.02 -7.67 -10.53
C GLN A 52 -6.46 -7.19 -10.71
N GLU A 53 -7.42 -7.91 -10.13
CA GLU A 53 -8.86 -7.61 -10.22
C GLU A 53 -9.25 -6.33 -9.46
N TYR A 54 -8.42 -5.87 -8.53
CA TYR A 54 -8.66 -4.75 -7.63
C TYR A 54 -7.76 -3.55 -7.95
N LEU A 55 -6.78 -3.75 -8.84
CA LEU A 55 -5.80 -2.75 -9.23
C LEU A 55 -6.49 -1.57 -9.92
N GLY A 56 -6.30 -0.37 -9.38
CA GLY A 56 -6.92 0.86 -9.88
C GLY A 56 -8.30 1.17 -9.31
N ASP A 57 -8.89 0.26 -8.52
CA ASP A 57 -10.14 0.50 -7.80
C ASP A 57 -9.88 0.59 -6.29
N THR A 58 -9.77 -0.55 -5.61
CA THR A 58 -9.49 -0.63 -4.16
C THR A 58 -8.01 -0.83 -3.86
N LEU A 59 -7.18 -1.19 -4.83
CA LEU A 59 -5.73 -1.34 -4.69
C LEU A 59 -4.97 -0.35 -5.57
N VAL A 60 -4.12 0.47 -4.95
CA VAL A 60 -3.26 1.43 -5.63
C VAL A 60 -1.82 1.16 -5.25
N ILE A 61 -0.96 0.93 -6.25
CA ILE A 61 0.47 0.73 -6.04
C ILE A 61 1.19 2.06 -6.22
N LYS A 62 1.98 2.46 -5.21
CA LYS A 62 2.78 3.68 -5.25
C LYS A 62 4.22 3.41 -4.81
N GLN A 63 5.13 4.22 -5.33
CA GLN A 63 6.51 4.19 -4.85
C GLN A 63 6.64 5.08 -3.63
N MET A 64 7.22 4.56 -2.55
CA MET A 64 7.58 5.33 -1.37
C MET A 64 8.79 4.72 -0.71
N ASP A 65 9.76 5.55 -0.36
CA ASP A 65 10.88 5.16 0.48
C ASP A 65 10.72 5.73 1.89
N VAL A 66 10.50 4.86 2.86
CA VAL A 66 10.38 5.25 4.28
C VAL A 66 11.68 5.79 4.88
N CYS A 67 12.82 5.61 4.21
CA CYS A 67 14.10 6.18 4.62
C CYS A 67 14.31 7.63 4.13
N SER A 68 13.43 8.16 3.29
CA SER A 68 13.51 9.53 2.78
C SER A 68 12.26 10.30 3.18
N ASP A 69 12.42 11.30 4.04
CA ASP A 69 11.32 12.17 4.46
C ASP A 69 10.64 12.85 3.26
N GLU A 70 11.40 13.28 2.25
CA GLU A 70 10.84 13.84 1.01
C GLU A 70 9.94 12.83 0.28
N SER A 71 10.37 11.56 0.18
CA SER A 71 9.57 10.52 -0.49
C SER A 71 8.27 10.25 0.27
N VAL A 72 8.34 10.16 1.60
CA VAL A 72 7.16 9.97 2.44
C VAL A 72 6.21 11.16 2.33
N GLN A 73 6.72 12.39 2.44
CA GLN A 73 5.89 13.58 2.34
C GLN A 73 5.21 13.68 0.97
N LYS A 74 5.93 13.36 -0.11
CA LYS A 74 5.34 13.35 -1.46
C LYS A 74 4.22 12.32 -1.58
N ALA A 75 4.45 11.08 -1.15
CA ALA A 75 3.45 10.02 -1.23
C ALA A 75 2.22 10.33 -0.37
N VAL A 76 2.43 10.78 0.87
CA VAL A 76 1.33 11.18 1.77
C VAL A 76 0.56 12.36 1.18
N LYS A 77 1.25 13.37 0.65
CA LYS A 77 0.61 14.52 0.03
C LYS A 77 -0.22 14.11 -1.17
N GLU A 78 0.28 13.24 -2.04
CA GLU A 78 -0.49 12.70 -3.17
C GLU A 78 -1.76 11.98 -2.71
N VAL A 79 -1.68 11.15 -1.67
CA VAL A 79 -2.85 10.45 -1.12
C VAL A 79 -3.85 11.44 -0.51
N LEU A 80 -3.37 12.44 0.23
CA LEU A 80 -4.22 13.49 0.80
C LEU A 80 -4.85 14.38 -0.27
N ASP A 81 -4.15 14.69 -1.35
CA ASP A 81 -4.69 15.48 -2.46
C ASP A 81 -5.78 14.69 -3.22
N THR A 82 -5.60 13.37 -3.34
CA THR A 82 -6.54 12.49 -4.04
C THR A 82 -7.77 12.14 -3.20
N GLU A 83 -7.56 11.78 -1.93
CA GLU A 83 -8.61 11.20 -1.07
C GLU A 83 -9.04 12.13 0.07
N GLY A 84 -8.30 13.21 0.34
CA GLY A 84 -8.56 14.15 1.43
C GLY A 84 -8.20 13.66 2.82
N ARG A 85 -7.89 12.36 2.99
CA ARG A 85 -7.62 11.75 4.30
C ARG A 85 -6.78 10.48 4.21
N ILE A 86 -6.19 10.11 5.35
CA ILE A 86 -5.57 8.79 5.59
C ILE A 86 -6.12 8.30 6.92
N ASP A 87 -6.86 7.19 6.89
CA ASP A 87 -7.51 6.64 8.09
C ASP A 87 -6.57 5.69 8.84
N VAL A 88 -5.73 4.94 8.11
CA VAL A 88 -4.85 3.92 8.69
C VAL A 88 -3.48 3.98 8.03
N LEU A 89 -2.42 3.96 8.86
CA LEU A 89 -1.04 3.82 8.41
C LEU A 89 -0.45 2.53 8.97
N CYS A 90 -0.13 1.59 8.09
CA CYS A 90 0.55 0.34 8.46
C CYS A 90 2.01 0.38 8.01
N LYS A 91 2.92 0.38 8.98
CA LYS A 91 4.36 0.30 8.73
C LYS A 91 4.86 -1.13 8.91
N PHE A 92 5.09 -1.83 7.80
CA PHE A 92 5.83 -3.09 7.83
C PHE A 92 7.32 -2.78 7.60
N TYR A 93 8.06 -2.68 8.71
CA TYR A 93 9.52 -2.67 8.65
C TYR A 93 9.99 -4.11 8.49
N CYS A 94 10.50 -4.43 7.31
CA CYS A 94 11.44 -5.53 7.19
C CYS A 94 12.80 -4.99 7.64
N SER A 95 13.02 -4.91 8.95
CA SER A 95 14.38 -4.96 9.48
C SER A 95 14.83 -6.40 9.28
N ASP A 96 15.53 -6.64 8.18
CA ASP A 96 16.32 -7.86 7.97
C ASP A 96 15.51 -9.16 7.92
N PHE A 97 15.02 -9.54 6.74
CA PHE A 97 15.18 -10.94 6.36
C PHE A 97 16.64 -11.09 5.97
N LEU A 98 17.45 -11.33 7.01
CA LEU A 98 18.85 -11.68 6.97
C LEU A 98 19.11 -12.56 5.73
N GLU A 99 20.01 -12.12 4.85
CA GLU A 99 20.83 -13.07 4.11
C GLU A 99 21.54 -13.93 5.17
N ILE A 100 20.95 -15.08 5.53
CA ILE A 100 21.68 -16.25 6.03
C ILE A 100 21.73 -17.24 4.87
#